data_AF-T0YPB0-F1
#
_entry.id   AF-T0YPB0-F1
#
_cell.length_a   1.000
_cell.length_b   1.000
_cell.length_c   1.000
_cell.angle_alpha   90.00
_cell.angle_beta   90.00
_cell.angle_gamma   90.00
#
_symmetry.space_group_name_H-M   'P 1'
#
loop_
_entity.id
_entity.type
_entity.pdbx_description
1 polymer ?
#
loop_
_entity_poly.entity_id
_entity_poly.type
_entity_poly.pdbx_seq_one_letter_code
_entity_poly.pdbx_strand_id
1 'polypeptide(L)'
;MISLGSVDAVIDYLTRYGIGTYLLVHMEEYRKTKDVTSLYSAMDSYHFTSMLDSLKFYNGDESYIREYIRETIDSYNILSVLKAIQLSVPLDQVSRFLFPRGNIPLNVIEESMRMQSIEDAAAHFRQHYDLSPASEKYSRFGLLYHYEIAMRSTIISKYASKMSALPVSLNSIFYFIIKSEVEREDLRA
;
A
#
# COMPACT_ATOMS: atom_id res chain seq x y z
N MET A 1 22.71 11.13 2.67
CA MET A 1 21.39 11.46 2.09
C MET A 1 20.88 12.85 2.49
N ILE A 2 21.06 13.31 3.73
CA ILE A 2 20.61 14.65 4.20
C ILE A 2 21.39 15.83 3.56
N SER A 3 22.40 15.58 2.73
CA SER A 3 23.28 16.60 2.13
C SER A 3 22.94 17.02 0.69
N LEU A 4 21.91 16.43 0.07
CA LEU A 4 21.53 16.78 -1.31
C LEU A 4 20.52 17.94 -1.25
N GLY A 5 20.89 19.09 -1.81
CA GLY A 5 20.15 20.34 -1.66
C GLY A 5 18.94 20.52 -2.59
N SER A 6 18.60 19.54 -3.43
CA SER A 6 17.47 19.63 -4.35
C SER A 6 16.87 18.26 -4.69
N VAL A 7 15.60 18.25 -5.09
CA VAL A 7 14.89 17.06 -5.58
C VAL A 7 15.57 16.48 -6.83
N ASP A 8 16.05 17.33 -7.74
CA ASP A 8 16.82 16.90 -8.90
C ASP A 8 18.09 16.14 -8.50
N ALA A 9 18.83 16.61 -7.50
CA ALA A 9 20.05 15.96 -7.01
C ALA A 9 19.74 14.62 -6.31
N VAL A 10 18.62 14.53 -5.60
CA VAL A 10 18.14 13.27 -5.01
C VAL A 10 17.81 12.26 -6.11
N ILE A 11 17.09 12.65 -7.15
CA ILE A 11 16.69 11.73 -8.22
C ILE A 11 17.90 11.30 -9.05
N ASP A 12 18.82 12.21 -9.36
CA ASP A 12 20.08 11.88 -10.03
C ASP A 12 20.87 10.83 -9.24
N TYR A 13 20.98 11.01 -7.91
CA TYR A 13 21.60 10.01 -7.05
C TYR A 13 20.89 8.65 -7.11
N LEU A 14 19.55 8.65 -7.10
CA LEU A 14 18.72 7.45 -7.15
C LEU A 14 18.80 6.70 -8.49
N THR A 15 19.28 7.31 -9.57
CA THR A 15 19.46 6.62 -10.86
C THR A 15 20.38 5.41 -10.75
N ARG A 16 21.35 5.47 -9.83
CA ARG A 16 22.30 4.39 -9.55
C ARG A 16 21.63 3.11 -9.04
N TYR A 17 20.40 3.20 -8.54
CA TYR A 17 19.62 2.10 -7.97
C TYR A 17 18.43 1.71 -8.85
N GLY A 18 18.35 2.21 -10.10
CA GLY A 18 17.26 1.94 -11.04
C GLY A 18 16.00 2.79 -10.81
N ILE A 19 15.63 3.06 -9.55
CA ILE A 19 14.43 3.85 -9.23
C ILE A 19 14.49 5.28 -9.75
N GLY A 20 15.67 5.92 -9.76
CA GLY A 20 15.79 7.30 -10.26
C GLY A 20 15.39 7.43 -11.74
N THR A 21 15.69 6.42 -12.57
CA THR A 21 15.29 6.40 -13.99
C THR A 21 13.77 6.37 -14.14
N TYR A 22 13.08 5.64 -13.26
CA TYR A 22 11.61 5.62 -13.23
C TYR A 22 11.04 6.99 -12.83
N LEU A 23 11.66 7.65 -11.84
CA LEU A 23 11.21 8.96 -11.36
C LEU A 23 11.47 10.12 -12.34
N LEU A 24 12.49 10.02 -13.20
CA LEU A 24 12.80 11.04 -14.20
C LEU A 24 11.62 11.32 -15.15
N VAL A 25 10.77 10.32 -15.42
CA VAL A 25 9.58 10.48 -16.27
C VAL A 25 8.56 11.45 -15.65
N HIS A 26 8.51 11.52 -14.32
CA HIS A 26 7.57 12.36 -13.57
C HIS A 26 8.16 13.71 -13.16
N MET A 27 9.43 13.97 -13.49
CA MET A 27 10.12 15.20 -13.11
C MET A 27 9.61 16.45 -13.82
N GLU A 28 9.09 16.31 -15.04
CA GLU A 28 8.52 17.45 -15.75
C GLU A 28 7.27 18.00 -15.04
N GLU A 29 6.42 17.10 -14.54
CA GLU A 29 5.24 17.45 -13.76
C GLU A 29 5.64 18.18 -12.47
N TYR A 30 6.57 17.60 -11.69
CA TYR A 30 7.11 18.25 -10.49
C TYR A 30 7.71 19.63 -10.78
N ARG A 31 8.46 19.80 -11.88
CA ARG A 31 9.06 21.09 -12.22
C ARG A 31 8.01 22.17 -12.49
N LYS A 32 6.86 21.80 -13.05
CA LYS A 32 5.72 22.69 -13.36
C LYS A 32 4.88 23.01 -12.12
N THR A 33 4.52 22.00 -11.33
CA THR A 33 3.57 22.13 -10.22
C THR A 33 4.24 22.38 -8.88
N LYS A 34 5.53 22.00 -8.75
CA LYS A 34 6.27 21.87 -7.47
C LYS A 34 5.62 20.88 -6.49
N ASP A 35 4.69 20.06 -6.98
CA ASP A 35 4.03 19.01 -6.21
C ASP A 35 4.82 17.70 -6.30
N VAL A 36 5.21 17.17 -5.15
CA VAL A 36 5.98 15.93 -5.01
C VAL A 36 5.11 14.68 -5.04
N THR A 37 3.77 14.83 -5.01
CA THR A 37 2.82 13.71 -4.95
C THR A 37 2.98 12.75 -6.13
N SER A 38 3.22 13.27 -7.34
CA SER A 38 3.46 12.44 -8.53
C SER A 38 4.75 11.62 -8.41
N LEU A 39 5.79 12.18 -7.77
CA LEU A 39 7.05 11.48 -7.51
C LEU A 39 6.87 10.38 -6.45
N TYR A 40 6.13 10.65 -5.38
CA TYR A 40 5.82 9.65 -4.35
C TYR A 40 5.00 8.48 -4.92
N SER A 41 3.96 8.78 -5.69
CA SER A 41 3.18 7.73 -6.34
C SER A 41 4.00 6.92 -7.34
N ALA A 42 4.91 7.57 -8.09
CA ALA A 42 5.83 6.86 -8.96
C ALA A 42 6.79 5.94 -8.16
N MET A 43 7.26 6.37 -7.00
CA MET A 43 8.06 5.51 -6.11
C MET A 43 7.26 4.30 -5.62
N ASP A 44 6.03 4.50 -5.17
CA ASP A 44 5.14 3.42 -4.71
C ASP A 44 4.83 2.44 -5.86
N SER A 45 4.57 2.97 -7.06
CA SER A 45 4.35 2.19 -8.29
C SER A 45 5.55 1.31 -8.62
N TYR A 46 6.74 1.90 -8.60
CA TYR A 46 7.99 1.19 -8.83
C TYR A 46 8.20 0.11 -7.78
N HIS A 47 7.96 0.43 -6.50
CA HIS A 47 8.13 -0.50 -5.39
C HIS A 47 7.23 -1.73 -5.52
N PHE A 48 5.92 -1.54 -5.67
CA PHE A 48 4.96 -2.65 -5.79
C PHE A 48 5.18 -3.46 -7.06
N THR A 49 5.46 -2.79 -8.18
CA THR A 49 5.74 -3.46 -9.46
C THR A 49 7.00 -4.32 -9.37
N SER A 50 8.10 -3.75 -8.88
CA SER A 50 9.38 -4.45 -8.74
C SER A 50 9.26 -5.63 -7.79
N MET A 51 8.56 -5.46 -6.67
CA MET A 51 8.37 -6.53 -5.69
C MET A 51 7.56 -7.69 -6.28
N LEU A 52 6.43 -7.41 -6.95
CA LEU A 52 5.66 -8.46 -7.62
C LEU A 52 6.41 -9.14 -8.77
N ASP A 53 7.22 -8.39 -9.52
CA ASP A 53 7.99 -8.93 -10.63
C ASP A 53 9.19 -9.76 -10.16
N SER A 54 9.81 -9.43 -9.02
CA SER A 54 10.85 -10.27 -8.40
C SER A 54 10.34 -11.63 -7.92
N LEU A 55 9.02 -11.76 -7.68
CA LEU A 55 8.38 -13.01 -7.26
C LEU A 55 7.85 -13.84 -8.44
N LYS A 56 8.03 -13.38 -9.67
CA LYS A 56 7.73 -14.18 -10.85
C LYS A 56 8.89 -15.15 -11.08
N PHE A 57 8.59 -16.45 -11.02
CA PHE A 57 9.51 -17.53 -11.41
C PHE A 57 10.75 -17.70 -10.52
N TYR A 58 10.67 -17.37 -9.22
CA TYR A 58 11.80 -17.60 -8.32
C TYR A 58 12.01 -19.11 -8.06
N ASN A 59 11.07 -19.78 -7.38
CA ASN A 59 11.07 -21.23 -7.13
C ASN A 59 9.68 -21.87 -7.23
N GLY A 60 8.60 -21.07 -7.37
CA GLY A 60 7.23 -21.55 -7.56
C GLY A 60 6.43 -21.73 -6.27
N ASP A 61 7.03 -21.48 -5.11
CA ASP A 61 6.40 -21.57 -3.78
C ASP A 61 6.04 -20.19 -3.19
N GLU A 62 6.21 -19.10 -3.95
CA GLU A 62 6.02 -17.71 -3.49
C GLU A 62 4.56 -17.28 -3.46
N SER A 63 3.62 -18.20 -3.75
CA SER A 63 2.20 -17.89 -3.89
C SER A 63 1.65 -17.11 -2.70
N TYR A 64 2.00 -17.47 -1.46
CA TYR A 64 1.52 -16.74 -0.28
C TYR A 64 2.13 -15.35 -0.14
N ILE A 65 3.41 -15.17 -0.50
CA ILE A 65 4.05 -13.84 -0.48
C ILE A 65 3.44 -12.94 -1.56
N ARG A 66 3.23 -13.48 -2.76
CA ARG A 66 2.59 -12.76 -3.84
C ARG A 66 1.20 -12.29 -3.43
N GLU A 67 0.38 -13.18 -2.88
CA GLU A 67 -0.97 -12.84 -2.44
C GLU A 67 -0.96 -11.86 -1.25
N TYR A 68 -0.01 -11.99 -0.31
CA TYR A 68 0.21 -11.01 0.75
C TYR A 68 0.46 -9.61 0.18
N ILE A 69 1.38 -9.47 -0.78
CA ILE A 69 1.69 -8.19 -1.42
C ILE A 69 0.48 -7.62 -2.15
N ARG A 70 -0.29 -8.47 -2.86
CA ARG A 70 -1.50 -8.03 -3.56
C ARG A 70 -2.55 -7.49 -2.59
N GLU A 71 -2.72 -8.11 -1.43
CA GLU A 71 -3.60 -7.57 -0.38
C GLU A 71 -3.03 -6.32 0.29
N THR A 72 -1.71 -6.17 0.39
CA THR A 72 -1.09 -4.91 0.83
C THR A 72 -1.40 -3.78 -0.16
N ILE A 73 -1.38 -4.07 -1.46
CA ILE A 73 -1.79 -3.11 -2.51
C ILE A 73 -3.27 -2.75 -2.38
N ASP A 74 -4.15 -3.74 -2.14
CA ASP A 74 -5.57 -3.48 -1.92
C ASP A 74 -5.79 -2.58 -0.70
N SER A 75 -5.11 -2.85 0.41
CA SER A 75 -5.19 -2.03 1.62
C SER A 75 -4.70 -0.60 1.38
N TYR A 76 -3.62 -0.42 0.62
CA TYR A 76 -3.13 0.90 0.21
C TYR A 76 -4.18 1.66 -0.61
N ASN A 77 -4.77 1.00 -1.61
CA ASN A 77 -5.76 1.60 -2.48
C ASN A 77 -7.04 1.99 -1.71
N ILE A 78 -7.54 1.09 -0.86
CA ILE A 78 -8.70 1.34 0.01
C ILE A 78 -8.41 2.55 0.91
N LEU A 79 -7.27 2.56 1.60
CA LEU A 79 -6.91 3.66 2.49
C LEU A 79 -6.78 4.99 1.74
N SER A 80 -6.25 4.97 0.52
CA SER A 80 -6.13 6.15 -0.35
C SER A 80 -7.50 6.71 -0.71
N VAL A 81 -8.47 5.85 -1.03
CA VAL A 81 -9.85 6.25 -1.25
C VAL A 81 -10.52 6.79 0.01
N LEU A 82 -10.37 6.13 1.16
CA LEU A 82 -10.95 6.63 2.42
C LEU A 82 -10.39 8.00 2.80
N LYS A 83 -9.08 8.21 2.61
CA LYS A 83 -8.42 9.52 2.78
C LYS A 83 -8.99 10.56 1.81
N ALA A 84 -9.22 10.19 0.56
CA ALA A 84 -9.80 11.08 -0.43
C ALA A 84 -11.23 11.50 -0.09
N ILE A 85 -12.07 10.57 0.40
CA ILE A 85 -13.41 10.87 0.90
C ILE A 85 -13.31 11.86 2.07
N GLN A 86 -12.43 11.60 3.04
CA GLN A 86 -12.23 12.49 4.20
C GLN A 86 -11.81 13.91 3.78
N LEU A 87 -10.92 14.01 2.79
CA LEU A 87 -10.36 15.27 2.31
C LEU A 87 -11.19 15.91 1.18
N SER A 88 -12.32 15.30 0.78
CA SER A 88 -13.15 15.75 -0.34
C SER A 88 -12.38 15.91 -1.66
N VAL A 89 -11.45 14.98 -1.93
CA VAL A 89 -10.64 14.97 -3.17
C VAL A 89 -11.44 14.33 -4.32
N PRO A 90 -11.47 14.94 -5.51
CA PRO A 90 -12.13 14.37 -6.68
C PRO A 90 -11.58 13.00 -7.12
N LEU A 91 -12.47 12.12 -7.58
CA LEU A 91 -12.13 10.76 -8.04
C LEU A 91 -11.05 10.76 -9.13
N ASP A 92 -11.11 11.68 -10.09
CA ASP A 92 -10.17 11.79 -11.20
C ASP A 92 -8.72 12.07 -10.77
N GLN A 93 -8.54 12.69 -9.59
CA GLN A 93 -7.21 12.89 -9.01
C GLN A 93 -6.73 11.62 -8.31
N VAL A 94 -7.61 10.93 -7.58
CA VAL A 94 -7.27 9.72 -6.81
C VAL A 94 -6.98 8.53 -7.69
N SER A 95 -7.79 8.31 -8.74
CA SER A 95 -7.65 7.17 -9.66
C SER A 95 -6.25 7.03 -10.26
N ARG A 96 -5.52 8.14 -10.43
CA ARG A 96 -4.15 8.15 -10.96
C ARG A 96 -3.12 7.54 -10.02
N PHE A 97 -3.43 7.50 -8.73
CA PHE A 97 -2.57 7.02 -7.66
C PHE A 97 -2.92 5.60 -7.20
N LEU A 98 -3.97 5.00 -7.78
CA LEU A 98 -4.38 3.62 -7.46
C LEU A 98 -3.56 2.60 -8.26
N PHE A 99 -3.26 1.48 -7.61
CA PHE A 99 -2.43 0.42 -8.19
C PHE A 99 -3.26 -0.78 -8.65
N PRO A 100 -3.27 -1.13 -9.95
CA PRO A 100 -4.17 -2.15 -10.51
C PRO A 100 -3.73 -3.60 -10.21
N ARG A 101 -2.61 -3.81 -9.53
CA ARG A 101 -2.02 -5.14 -9.32
C ARG A 101 -2.46 -5.83 -8.02
N GLY A 102 -3.47 -5.30 -7.33
CA GLY A 102 -4.09 -5.92 -6.16
C GLY A 102 -4.97 -7.14 -6.49
N ASN A 103 -5.77 -7.58 -5.53
CA ASN A 103 -6.81 -8.60 -5.72
C ASN A 103 -8.17 -7.98 -6.02
N ILE A 104 -8.41 -6.75 -5.57
CA ILE A 104 -9.67 -6.04 -5.78
C ILE A 104 -9.54 -5.21 -7.07
N PRO A 105 -10.46 -5.39 -8.04
CA PRO A 105 -10.48 -4.57 -9.25
C PRO A 105 -10.63 -3.06 -8.93
N LEU A 106 -9.90 -2.21 -9.65
CA LEU A 106 -9.92 -0.76 -9.38
C LEU A 106 -11.32 -0.14 -9.48
N ASN A 107 -12.17 -0.62 -10.39
CA ASN A 107 -13.54 -0.11 -10.50
C ASN A 107 -14.35 -0.31 -9.21
N VAL A 108 -14.16 -1.43 -8.51
CA VAL A 108 -14.80 -1.70 -7.22
C VAL A 108 -14.28 -0.74 -6.16
N ILE A 109 -12.97 -0.45 -6.18
CA ILE A 109 -12.35 0.51 -5.27
C ILE A 109 -12.87 1.94 -5.53
N GLU A 110 -12.94 2.34 -6.79
CA GLU A 110 -13.43 3.66 -7.21
C GLU A 110 -14.93 3.86 -6.93
N GLU A 111 -15.74 2.80 -7.01
CA GLU A 111 -17.16 2.84 -6.66
C GLU A 111 -17.37 3.28 -5.19
N SER A 112 -16.47 2.92 -4.29
CA SER A 112 -16.56 3.32 -2.87
C SER A 112 -16.42 4.84 -2.65
N MET A 113 -15.79 5.59 -3.57
CA MET A 113 -15.75 7.06 -3.50
C MET A 113 -17.10 7.73 -3.74
N ARG A 114 -18.06 7.02 -4.34
CA ARG A 114 -19.42 7.54 -4.60
C ARG A 114 -20.33 7.42 -3.38
N MET A 115 -19.85 6.80 -2.30
CA MET A 115 -20.60 6.58 -1.08
C MET A 115 -20.64 7.83 -0.21
N GLN A 116 -21.69 7.94 0.63
CA GLN A 116 -21.98 9.16 1.38
C GLN A 116 -21.08 9.34 2.61
N SER A 117 -20.53 8.24 3.13
CA SER A 117 -19.69 8.24 4.33
C SER A 117 -18.51 7.29 4.20
N ILE A 118 -17.49 7.50 5.04
CA ILE A 118 -16.32 6.63 5.13
C ILE A 118 -16.72 5.26 5.67
N GLU A 119 -17.68 5.22 6.58
CA GLU A 119 -18.24 4.00 7.15
C GLU A 119 -18.95 3.15 6.09
N ASP A 120 -19.72 3.77 5.19
CA ASP A 120 -20.36 3.10 4.07
C ASP A 120 -19.32 2.58 3.07
N ALA A 121 -18.33 3.42 2.74
CA ALA A 121 -17.21 3.05 1.88
C ALA A 121 -16.41 1.86 2.46
N ALA A 122 -16.16 1.84 3.76
CA ALA A 122 -15.52 0.72 4.45
C ALA A 122 -16.40 -0.54 4.44
N ALA A 123 -17.72 -0.39 4.60
CA ALA A 123 -18.66 -1.51 4.56
C ALA A 123 -18.72 -2.17 3.17
N HIS A 124 -18.42 -1.45 2.10
CA HIS A 124 -18.31 -2.01 0.75
C HIS A 124 -17.29 -3.15 0.65
N PHE A 125 -16.19 -3.04 1.42
CA PHE A 125 -15.09 -4.00 1.40
C PHE A 125 -15.27 -5.16 2.39
N ARG A 126 -16.45 -5.32 2.99
CA ARG A 126 -16.71 -6.33 4.03
C ARG A 126 -16.43 -7.78 3.61
N GLN A 127 -16.54 -8.07 2.31
CA GLN A 127 -16.21 -9.40 1.78
C GLN A 127 -14.69 -9.69 1.81
N HIS A 128 -13.86 -8.66 1.90
CA HIS A 128 -12.40 -8.74 1.93
C HIS A 128 -11.83 -8.48 3.33
N TYR A 129 -12.38 -7.49 4.05
CA TYR A 129 -11.92 -7.06 5.36
C TYR A 129 -13.09 -6.82 6.30
N ASP A 130 -13.06 -7.37 7.52
CA ASP A 130 -14.01 -6.97 8.56
C ASP A 130 -13.57 -5.66 9.21
N LEU A 131 -14.03 -4.55 8.63
CA LEU A 131 -13.71 -3.19 9.08
C LEU A 131 -14.68 -2.65 10.14
N SER A 132 -15.66 -3.45 10.59
CA SER A 132 -16.67 -3.03 11.56
C SER A 132 -16.06 -2.46 12.85
N PRO A 133 -15.05 -3.11 13.47
CA PRO A 133 -14.41 -2.57 14.67
C PRO A 133 -13.61 -1.28 14.42
N ALA A 134 -13.07 -1.11 13.21
CA ALA A 134 -12.36 0.10 12.82
C ALA A 134 -13.33 1.27 12.61
N SER A 135 -14.50 1.02 12.03
CA SER A 135 -15.56 2.02 11.89
C SER A 135 -16.04 2.56 13.23
N GLU A 136 -16.24 1.70 14.24
CA GLU A 136 -16.61 2.16 15.59
C GLU A 136 -15.56 3.09 16.22
N LYS A 137 -14.28 2.78 16.03
CA LYS A 137 -13.18 3.63 16.52
C LYS A 137 -13.07 4.92 15.70
N TYR A 138 -13.25 4.84 14.38
CA TYR A 138 -13.27 6.00 13.51
C TYR A 138 -14.37 6.99 13.91
N SER A 139 -15.60 6.53 14.14
CA SER A 139 -16.69 7.44 14.56
C SER A 139 -16.44 8.10 15.92
N ARG A 140 -15.58 7.53 16.78
CA ARG A 140 -15.20 8.11 18.08
C ARG A 140 -14.03 9.09 17.99
N PHE A 141 -13.01 8.77 17.20
CA PHE A 141 -11.74 9.51 17.20
C PHE A 141 -11.49 10.32 15.91
N GLY A 142 -12.21 10.04 14.82
CA GLY A 142 -12.02 10.65 13.51
C GLY A 142 -10.73 10.25 12.80
N LEU A 143 -10.06 9.18 13.25
CA LEU A 143 -8.74 8.77 12.76
C LEU A 143 -8.82 7.56 11.84
N LEU A 144 -8.41 7.73 10.57
CA LEU A 144 -8.33 6.63 9.60
C LEU A 144 -7.27 5.57 9.94
N TYR A 145 -6.36 5.87 10.85
CA TYR A 145 -5.35 4.94 11.36
C TYR A 145 -5.95 3.62 11.86
N HIS A 146 -7.18 3.64 12.39
CA HIS A 146 -7.86 2.41 12.83
C HIS A 146 -8.20 1.46 11.69
N TYR A 147 -8.50 1.96 10.50
CA TYR A 147 -8.70 1.12 9.30
C TYR A 147 -7.39 0.51 8.82
N GLU A 148 -6.30 1.28 8.84
CA GLU A 148 -4.96 0.80 8.48
C GLU A 148 -4.52 -0.35 9.38
N ILE A 149 -4.63 -0.20 10.72
CA ILE A 149 -4.31 -1.27 11.65
C ILE A 149 -5.19 -2.50 11.41
N ALA A 150 -6.50 -2.31 11.22
CA ALA A 150 -7.42 -3.43 11.04
C ALA A 150 -7.07 -4.23 9.79
N MET A 151 -6.89 -3.56 8.64
CA MET A 151 -6.49 -4.22 7.40
C MET A 151 -5.13 -4.91 7.55
N ARG A 152 -4.13 -4.23 8.12
CA ARG A 152 -2.78 -4.80 8.32
C ARG A 152 -2.84 -6.06 9.19
N SER A 153 -3.56 -6.00 10.31
CA SER A 153 -3.74 -7.13 11.22
C SER A 153 -4.43 -8.32 10.55
N THR A 154 -5.47 -8.06 9.74
CA THR A 154 -6.15 -9.10 8.97
C THR A 154 -5.21 -9.78 7.97
N ILE A 155 -4.45 -8.99 7.20
CA ILE A 155 -3.49 -9.50 6.20
C ILE A 155 -2.42 -10.36 6.89
N ILE A 156 -1.80 -9.84 7.95
CA ILE A 156 -0.75 -10.57 8.68
C ILE A 156 -1.30 -11.88 9.24
N SER A 157 -2.46 -11.85 9.90
CA SER A 157 -3.07 -13.05 10.48
C SER A 157 -3.40 -14.11 9.42
N LYS A 158 -3.81 -13.68 8.22
CA LYS A 158 -4.18 -14.55 7.10
C LYS A 158 -2.99 -15.27 6.46
N TYR A 159 -1.83 -14.61 6.39
CA TYR A 159 -0.67 -15.13 5.66
C TYR A 159 0.46 -15.64 6.55
N ALA A 160 0.68 -15.07 7.74
CA ALA A 160 1.81 -15.45 8.60
C ALA A 160 1.80 -16.95 8.96
N SER A 161 0.63 -17.51 9.28
CA SER A 161 0.46 -18.94 9.57
C SER A 161 0.73 -19.86 8.38
N LYS A 162 0.38 -19.40 7.17
CA LYS A 162 0.62 -20.15 5.93
C LYS A 162 2.09 -20.10 5.53
N MET A 163 2.72 -18.95 5.72
CA MET A 163 4.14 -18.76 5.43
C MET A 163 5.04 -19.55 6.38
N SER A 164 4.69 -19.63 7.67
CA SER A 164 5.46 -20.41 8.65
C SER A 164 5.41 -21.93 8.41
N ALA A 165 4.37 -22.41 7.72
CA ALA A 165 4.20 -23.83 7.40
C ALA A 165 5.11 -24.35 6.27
N LEU A 166 5.81 -23.46 5.55
CA LEU A 166 6.71 -23.80 4.45
C LEU A 166 8.18 -23.60 4.87
N PRO A 167 8.81 -24.58 5.55
CA PRO A 167 10.20 -24.47 5.99
C PRO A 167 11.17 -24.45 4.80
N VAL A 168 12.31 -23.76 4.96
CA VAL A 168 13.37 -23.66 3.93
C VAL A 168 12.90 -23.02 2.62
N SER A 169 11.91 -22.13 2.71
CA SER A 169 11.40 -21.34 1.57
C SER A 169 11.55 -19.84 1.80
N LEU A 170 11.34 -19.04 0.76
CA LEU A 170 11.24 -17.59 0.88
C LEU A 170 10.13 -17.18 1.87
N ASN A 171 9.06 -17.98 1.97
CA ASN A 171 7.96 -17.75 2.92
C ASN A 171 8.45 -17.77 4.37
N SER A 172 9.39 -18.65 4.72
CA SER A 172 9.93 -18.70 6.08
C SER A 172 10.72 -17.44 6.46
N ILE A 173 11.41 -16.84 5.48
CA ILE A 173 12.14 -15.57 5.65
C ILE A 173 11.14 -14.41 5.81
N PHE A 174 10.13 -14.33 4.94
CA PHE A 174 9.08 -13.31 5.04
C PHE A 174 8.29 -13.42 6.35
N TYR A 175 7.96 -14.63 6.79
CA TYR A 175 7.34 -14.86 8.08
C TYR A 175 8.19 -14.29 9.23
N PHE A 176 9.49 -14.54 9.22
CA PHE A 176 10.40 -14.01 10.24
C PHE A 176 10.44 -12.48 10.25
N ILE A 177 10.50 -11.84 9.07
CA ILE A 177 10.47 -10.37 8.93
C ILE A 177 9.17 -9.81 9.49
N ILE A 178 8.02 -10.30 9.02
CA ILE A 178 6.69 -9.82 9.44
C ILE A 178 6.52 -10.00 10.95
N LYS A 179 6.90 -11.15 11.49
CA LYS A 179 6.80 -11.41 12.94
C LYS A 179 7.65 -10.44 13.75
N SER A 180 8.88 -10.18 13.30
CA SER A 180 9.78 -9.24 13.98
C SER A 180 9.25 -7.81 13.96
N GLU A 181 8.59 -7.40 12.88
CA GLU A 181 7.92 -6.10 12.79
C GLU A 181 6.75 -5.99 13.76
N VAL A 182 5.88 -7.00 13.80
CA VAL A 182 4.74 -7.05 14.73
C VAL A 182 5.21 -7.02 16.18
N GLU A 183 6.18 -7.86 16.55
CA GLU A 183 6.73 -7.88 17.92
C GLU A 183 7.30 -6.51 18.31
N ARG A 184 7.98 -5.83 17.38
CA ARG A 184 8.52 -4.48 17.62
C ARG A 184 7.43 -3.43 17.79
N GLU A 185 6.35 -3.52 17.03
CA GLU A 185 5.21 -2.61 17.14
C GLU A 185 4.46 -2.82 18.46
N ASP A 186 4.24 -4.07 18.85
CA ASP A 186 3.59 -4.43 20.12
C ASP A 186 4.40 -3.93 21.34
N LEU A 187 5.73 -3.94 21.25
CA LEU A 187 6.61 -3.39 22.30
C LEU A 187 6.61 -1.84 22.37
N ARG A 188 6.14 -1.16 21.33
CA ARG A 188 6.11 0.31 21.23
C ARG A 188 4.73 0.91 21.50
N ALA A 189 3.67 0.10 21.44
CA ALA A 189 2.30 0.46 21.75
C ALA A 189 2.07 0.62 23.25
#